data_AF-A0A965V2J5-F1
#
_entry.id   AF-A0A965V2J5-F1
#
_cell.length_a   1.000
_cell.length_b   1.000
_cell.length_c   1.000
_cell.angle_alpha   90.00
_cell.angle_beta   90.00
_cell.angle_gamma   90.00
#
_symmetry.space_group_name_H-M   'P 1'
#
loop_
_entity.id
_entity.type
_entity.pdbx_description
1 polymer ?
#
loop_
_entity_poly.entity_id
_entity_poly.type
_entity_poly.pdbx_seq_one_letter_code
_entity_poly.pdbx_strand_id
1 'polypeptide(L)'
;RPPITGSVSQFSNQKLKASVQNNSTEAKYSISFRVIELDKDGKKLRSTPFSAVLKPGERWERQLRKQSSTAQALLDLTRAKNLTPRKKGNEQ
;
A
#
# COMPACT_ATOMS: atom_id res chain seq x y z
N ARG A 1 7.47 12.01 -8.76
CA ARG A 1 6.63 11.44 -7.67
C ARG A 1 6.74 9.92 -7.72
N PRO A 2 6.76 9.20 -6.59
CA PRO A 2 6.73 7.73 -6.60
C PRO A 2 5.51 7.23 -7.38
N PRO A 3 5.64 6.20 -8.23
CA PRO A 3 4.51 5.71 -9.05
C PRO A 3 3.43 5.07 -8.19
N ILE A 4 3.78 4.61 -6.98
CA ILE A 4 2.84 4.03 -6.01
C ILE A 4 2.83 4.90 -4.75
N THR A 5 1.64 5.24 -4.27
CA THR A 5 1.43 5.92 -2.99
C THR A 5 0.43 5.14 -2.17
N GLY A 6 0.61 5.09 -0.85
CA GLY A 6 -0.36 4.47 0.04
C GLY A 6 -0.57 5.26 1.32
N SER A 7 -1.70 5.02 1.96
CA SER A 7 -2.07 5.64 3.22
C SER A 7 -2.91 4.68 4.06
N VAL A 8 -2.90 4.92 5.37
CA VAL A 8 -3.83 4.29 6.31
C VAL A 8 -4.51 5.40 7.09
N SER A 9 -5.83 5.33 7.19
CA SER A 9 -6.64 6.26 7.97
C SER A 9 -7.57 5.50 8.90
N GLN A 10 -8.02 6.18 9.96
CA GLN A 10 -9.08 5.64 10.80
C GLN A 10 -10.41 5.71 10.04
N PHE A 11 -11.08 4.57 9.89
CA PHE A 11 -12.40 4.49 9.26
C PHE A 11 -13.51 4.57 10.31
N SER A 12 -13.30 3.94 11.47
CA SER A 12 -14.15 4.05 12.65
C SER A 12 -13.33 3.73 13.90
N ASN A 13 -13.95 3.81 15.09
CA ASN A 13 -13.28 3.46 16.36
C ASN A 13 -12.68 2.05 16.37
N GLN A 14 -13.23 1.13 15.57
CA GLN A 14 -12.80 -0.27 15.50
C GLN A 14 -12.21 -0.67 14.14
N LYS A 15 -12.08 0.25 13.19
CA LYS A 15 -11.63 -0.07 11.82
C LYS A 15 -10.65 0.94 11.27
N LEU A 16 -9.66 0.43 10.55
CA LEU A 16 -8.74 1.19 9.73
C LEU A 16 -9.12 1.01 8.25
N LYS A 17 -8.87 2.03 7.43
CA LYS A 17 -8.92 1.93 5.96
C LYS A 17 -7.51 2.08 5.43
N ALA A 18 -7.02 1.05 4.75
CA ALA A 18 -5.78 1.10 3.99
C ALA A 18 -6.10 1.36 2.52
N SER A 19 -5.32 2.23 1.88
CA SER A 19 -5.45 2.58 0.46
C SER A 19 -4.08 2.59 -0.20
N VAL A 20 -3.98 2.04 -1.40
CA VAL A 20 -2.78 2.13 -2.25
C VAL A 20 -3.21 2.48 -3.67
N GLN A 21 -2.57 3.47 -4.25
CA GLN A 21 -2.86 4.01 -5.56
C GLN A 21 -1.65 3.83 -6.48
N ASN A 22 -1.90 3.33 -7.69
CA ASN A 22 -0.97 3.47 -8.79
C ASN A 22 -1.22 4.81 -9.51
N ASN A 23 -0.27 5.72 -9.41
CA ASN A 23 -0.29 7.03 -10.06
C ASN A 23 0.33 7.00 -11.46
N SER A 24 0.84 5.86 -11.92
CA SER A 24 1.26 5.71 -13.31
C SER A 24 0.05 5.66 -14.24
N THR A 25 0.18 6.29 -15.40
CA THR A 25 -0.79 6.27 -16.50
C THR A 25 -0.55 5.15 -17.51
N GLU A 26 0.60 4.48 -17.43
CA GLU A 26 1.03 3.51 -18.45
C GLU A 26 1.52 2.18 -17.86
N ALA A 27 2.06 2.21 -16.64
CA ALA A 27 2.72 1.05 -16.06
C ALA A 27 1.83 0.31 -15.06
N LYS A 28 1.81 -1.02 -15.21
CA LYS A 28 1.22 -1.95 -14.24
C LYS A 28 2.27 -2.29 -13.19
N TYR A 29 1.87 -2.35 -11.92
CA TYR A 29 2.79 -2.66 -10.82
C TYR A 29 2.30 -3.84 -9.99
N SER A 30 3.22 -4.76 -9.65
CA SER A 30 3.04 -5.69 -8.53
C SER A 30 3.57 -5.02 -7.28
N ILE A 31 2.70 -4.86 -6.29
CA ILE A 31 3.01 -4.17 -5.04
C ILE A 31 2.93 -5.13 -3.86
N SER A 32 3.82 -4.93 -2.89
CA SER A 32 3.78 -5.55 -1.57
C SER A 32 3.90 -4.44 -0.54
N PHE A 33 3.04 -4.48 0.47
CA PHE A 33 3.02 -3.47 1.52
C PHE A 33 2.51 -4.09 2.82
N ARG A 34 2.66 -3.35 3.91
CA ARG A 34 2.21 -3.78 5.24
C ARG A 34 1.50 -2.62 5.91
N VAL A 35 0.44 -2.94 6.64
CA VAL A 35 -0.14 -2.00 7.61
C VAL A 35 0.48 -2.31 8.97
N ILE A 36 1.11 -1.31 9.56
CA ILE A 36 1.77 -1.39 10.86
C ILE A 36 0.93 -0.59 11.85
N GLU A 37 0.44 -1.24 12.89
CA GLU A 37 -0.24 -0.59 14.01
C GLU A 37 0.73 -0.43 15.17
N LEU A 38 0.77 0.79 15.72
CA LEU A 38 1.60 1.18 16.83
C LEU A 38 0.73 1.60 18.03
N ASP A 39 1.20 1.33 19.23
CA ASP A 39 0.62 1.92 20.44
C ASP A 39 1.03 3.39 20.61
N LYS A 40 0.58 4.00 21.70
CA LYS A 40 0.86 5.41 22.03
C LYS A 40 2.35 5.71 22.24
N ASP A 41 3.14 4.69 22.57
CA ASP A 41 4.57 4.79 22.84
C ASP A 41 5.38 4.48 21.57
N GLY A 42 4.71 4.28 20.43
CA GLY A 42 5.32 3.97 19.13
C GLY A 42 5.73 2.52 18.98
N LYS A 43 5.40 1.64 19.93
CA LYS A 43 5.75 0.22 19.85
C LYS A 43 4.78 -0.51 18.93
N LYS A 44 5.33 -1.40 18.11
CA LYS A 44 4.57 -2.21 17.15
C LYS A 44 3.64 -3.19 17.86
N LEU A 45 2.35 -3.04 17.62
CA LEU A 45 1.29 -3.94 18.06
C LEU A 45 1.04 -5.04 17.03
N ARG A 46 0.95 -4.67 15.75
CA ARG A 46 0.64 -5.61 14.66
C ARG A 46 1.24 -5.17 13.34
N SER A 47 1.56 -6.17 12.51
CA SER A 47 1.92 -6.00 11.10
C SER A 47 1.01 -6.87 10.26
N THR A 48 0.25 -6.28 9.34
CA THR A 48 -0.59 -7.04 8.42
C THR A 48 -0.05 -6.88 7.00
N PRO A 49 0.48 -7.94 6.36
CA PRO A 49 1.01 -7.87 5.00
C PRO A 49 -0.11 -7.96 3.96
N PHE A 50 0.12 -7.29 2.82
CA PHE A 50 -0.73 -7.33 1.64
C PHE A 50 0.11 -7.39 0.38
N SER A 51 -0.47 -7.95 -0.66
CA SER A 51 0.04 -7.85 -2.02
C SER A 51 -1.12 -7.57 -2.96
N ALA A 52 -0.84 -6.80 -4.01
CA ALA A 52 -1.80 -6.51 -5.05
C ALA A 52 -1.07 -6.25 -6.36
N VAL A 53 -1.82 -6.29 -7.45
CA VAL A 53 -1.31 -5.90 -8.76
C VAL A 53 -2.23 -4.80 -9.27
N LEU A 54 -1.68 -3.61 -9.50
CA LEU A 54 -2.44 -2.41 -9.87
C LEU A 54 -2.16 -2.05 -11.32
N LYS A 55 -3.22 -1.94 -12.12
CA LYS A 55 -3.22 -1.32 -13.45
C LYS A 55 -2.94 0.19 -13.33
N PRO A 56 -2.62 0.86 -14.43
CA PRO A 56 -2.52 2.32 -14.45
C PRO A 56 -3.76 2.99 -13.87
N GLY A 57 -3.58 3.97 -12.99
CA GLY A 57 -4.66 4.69 -12.32
C GLY A 57 -5.49 3.87 -11.31
N GLU A 58 -5.19 2.58 -11.11
CA GLU A 58 -5.98 1.73 -10.21
C GLU A 58 -5.69 2.01 -8.74
N ARG A 59 -6.76 1.94 -7.92
CA ARG A 59 -6.70 2.02 -6.47
C ARG A 59 -7.10 0.70 -5.84
N TRP A 60 -6.30 0.24 -4.89
CA TRP A 60 -6.66 -0.82 -3.96
C TRP A 60 -7.07 -0.21 -2.62
N GLU A 61 -8.17 -0.69 -2.05
CA GLU A 61 -8.63 -0.27 -0.73
C GLU A 61 -9.09 -1.48 0.09
N ARG A 62 -8.86 -1.45 1.40
CA ARG A 62 -9.36 -2.47 2.30
C ARG A 62 -9.62 -1.92 3.70
N GLN A 63 -10.75 -2.34 4.28
CA GLN A 63 -11.02 -2.14 5.70
C GLN A 63 -10.38 -3.25 6.53
N LEU A 64 -9.73 -2.86 7.61
CA LEU A 64 -9.08 -3.76 8.56
C LEU A 64 -9.69 -3.52 9.95
N ARG A 65 -9.88 -4.58 10.73
CA ARG A 65 -10.26 -4.45 12.14
C ARG A 65 -9.08 -3.80 12.87
N LYS A 66 -9.28 -2.70 13.58
CA LYS A 66 -8.26 -2.00 14.39
C LYS A 66 -7.99 -2.78 15.68
N GLN A 67 -6.72 -2.89 16.08
CA GLN A 67 -6.34 -3.43 17.39
C GLN A 67 -6.68 -2.41 18.50
N SER A 68 -7.24 -2.84 19.63
CA SER A 68 -7.82 -1.93 20.63
C SER A 68 -6.85 -0.85 21.14
N SER A 69 -5.57 -1.19 21.31
CA SER A 69 -4.55 -0.27 21.81
C SER A 69 -3.86 0.56 20.71
N THR A 70 -4.34 0.50 19.47
CA THR A 70 -3.74 1.21 18.34
C THR A 70 -3.94 2.71 18.49
N ALA A 71 -2.84 3.44 18.69
CA ALA A 71 -2.82 4.90 18.68
C ALA A 71 -2.51 5.44 17.27
N GLN A 72 -1.64 4.75 16.54
CA GLN A 72 -1.20 5.14 15.20
C GLN A 72 -1.18 3.94 14.27
N ALA A 73 -1.45 4.17 12.98
CA ALA A 73 -1.26 3.16 11.94
C ALA A 73 -0.56 3.76 10.72
N LEU A 74 0.36 2.99 10.14
CA LEU A 74 1.20 3.40 9.03
C LEU A 74 1.11 2.38 7.90
N LEU A 75 1.26 2.85 6.66
CA LEU A 75 1.46 2.00 5.50
C LEU A 75 2.93 1.99 5.13
N ASP A 76 3.52 0.81 5.14
CA ASP A 76 4.89 0.56 4.71
C ASP A 76 4.89 -0.14 3.35
N LEU A 77 5.28 0.57 2.29
CA LEU A 77 5.39 0.02 0.94
C LEU A 77 6.73 -0.71 0.80
N THR A 78 6.70 -2.03 0.99
CA THR A 78 7.92 -2.85 1.01
C THR A 78 8.46 -3.16 -0.37
N ARG A 79 7.59 -3.23 -1.40
CA ARG A 79 8.01 -3.48 -2.79
C ARG A 79 7.03 -2.90 -3.79
N ALA A 80 7.55 -2.32 -4.86
CA ALA A 80 6.79 -2.01 -6.07
C ALA A 80 7.61 -2.42 -7.31
N LYS A 81 7.13 -3.43 -8.05
CA LYS A 81 7.78 -3.94 -9.26
C LYS A 81 6.95 -3.54 -10.48
N ASN A 82 7.56 -2.80 -11.40
CA ASN A 82 6.96 -2.52 -12.71
C ASN A 82 6.86 -3.84 -13.51
N LEU A 83 5.66 -4.14 -14.01
CA LEU A 83 5.35 -5.34 -14.80
C LEU A 83 5.17 -5.05 -16.29
N THR A 84 5.17 -3.78 -16.69
CA THR A 84 5.03 -3.44 -18.10
C THR A 84 6.30 -3.88 -18.84
N PRO A 85 6.18 -4.68 -19.91
CA PRO A 85 7.33 -5.10 -20.68
C PRO A 85 8.04 -3.86 -21.22
N ARG A 86 9.35 -3.75 -20.96
CA ARG A 86 10.18 -2.77 -21.66
C ARG A 86 10.12 -3.17 -23.14
N LYS A 87 9.63 -2.27 -24.00
CA LYS A 87 9.89 -2.40 -25.44
C LYS A 87 11.41 -2.44 -25.57
N LYS A 88 11.98 -3.61 -25.87
CA LYS A 88 13.34 -3.67 -26.39
C LYS A 88 13.30 -2.86 -27.67
N GLY A 89 13.99 -1.72 -27.69
CA GLY A 89 14.19 -0.99 -28.94
C GLY A 89 14.80 -1.96 -29.94
N ASN A 90 14.25 -1.98 -31.15
CA ASN A 90 15.00 -2.43 -32.30
C ASN A 90 16.22 -1.53 -32.39
N GLU A 91 17.37 -2.01 -31.92
CA GLU A 91 18.64 -1.64 -32.54
C GLU A 91 18.68 -2.43 -33.85
N GLN A 92 18.25 -1.77 -34.93
CA GLN A 92 18.61 -2.11 -36.30
C GLN A 92 19.54 -1.01 -36.81
#